data_AF-A0A1D4LLB7-F1
#
_entry.id   AF-A0A1D4LLB7-F1
#
_cell.length_a   1.000
_cell.length_b   1.000
_cell.length_c   1.000
_cell.angle_alpha   90.00
_cell.angle_beta   90.00
_cell.angle_gamma   90.00
#
_symmetry.space_group_name_H-M   'P 1'
#
loop_
_entity.id
_entity.type
_entity.pdbx_description
1 polymer ?
#
loop_
_entity_poly.entity_id
_entity_poly.type
_entity_poly.pdbx_seq_one_letter_code
_entity_poly.pdbx_strand_id
1 'polypeptide(L)'
;MENNLTDLIEIFNQSLTETLINDEYLAEKIIEHIQKDITDEEKLQFENVLNNQWDTELFTLSDIKSFKTLKDNNLIHKISDYYYFISPTLFNAYNKLELNSKYEDLPLLGFYEKIEIERAMKIENKRDLFNDTTLIEAMEIYEVEDLKVICRNYGIRGFSNKNKQELISLINKHFFADDRIINEILVDSISAQMLKELVIAERNSIVDVGGFRRGSLPFIMIDYAYHTPSIIYIPADVKHFIKDKI
;
A
#
# COMPACT_ATOMS: atom_id res chain seq x y z
N MET A 1 21.00 16.55 -21.06
CA MET A 1 19.72 16.93 -20.47
C MET A 1 19.91 16.75 -18.98
N GLU A 2 19.88 17.83 -18.20
CA GLU A 2 19.68 17.69 -16.75
C GLU A 2 18.25 17.16 -16.58
N ASN A 3 18.12 15.94 -16.07
CA ASN A 3 16.81 15.45 -15.65
C ASN A 3 16.38 16.30 -14.46
N ASN A 4 15.14 16.77 -14.45
CA ASN A 4 14.59 17.49 -13.31
C ASN A 4 14.53 16.54 -12.09
N LEU A 5 14.69 17.06 -10.87
CA LEU A 5 14.67 16.29 -9.62
C LEU A 5 13.45 15.36 -9.52
N THR A 6 12.27 15.83 -9.97
CA THR A 6 11.05 15.01 -10.00
C THR A 6 11.21 13.75 -10.85
N ASP A 7 11.80 13.86 -12.04
CA ASP A 7 12.00 12.71 -12.95
C ASP A 7 13.02 11.73 -12.35
N LEU A 8 14.07 12.27 -11.71
CA LEU A 8 15.08 11.44 -11.03
C LEU A 8 14.46 10.63 -9.89
N ILE A 9 13.62 11.26 -9.06
CA ILE A 9 12.92 10.60 -7.97
C ILE A 9 11.94 9.54 -8.50
N GLU A 10 11.21 9.84 -9.58
CA GLU A 10 10.28 8.87 -10.16
C GLU A 10 11.01 7.61 -10.67
N ILE A 11 12.10 7.79 -11.42
CA ILE A 11 12.90 6.67 -11.93
C ILE A 11 13.56 5.91 -10.77
N PHE A 12 14.05 6.62 -9.75
CA PHE A 12 14.62 6.01 -8.55
C PHE A 12 13.58 5.15 -7.82
N ASN A 13 12.39 5.68 -7.59
CA ASN A 13 11.31 4.94 -6.93
C ASN A 13 10.86 3.72 -7.75
N GLN A 14 10.85 3.83 -9.08
CA GLN A 14 10.60 2.69 -9.97
C GLN A 14 11.71 1.63 -9.84
N SER A 15 12.98 2.04 -9.74
CA SER A 15 14.10 1.09 -9.56
C SER A 15 14.06 0.30 -8.25
N LEU A 16 13.44 0.85 -7.19
CA LEU A 16 13.20 0.10 -5.95
C LEU A 16 12.24 -1.08 -6.16
N THR A 17 11.40 -0.98 -7.19
CA THR A 17 10.40 -1.99 -7.56
C THR A 17 10.78 -2.82 -8.79
N GLU A 18 11.94 -2.57 -9.40
CA GLU A 18 12.39 -3.26 -10.61
C GLU A 18 13.80 -3.85 -10.41
N THR A 19 13.90 -5.17 -10.39
CA THR A 19 15.12 -5.94 -10.06
C THR A 19 16.39 -5.68 -10.90
N LEU A 20 16.33 -4.87 -11.97
CA LEU A 20 17.40 -4.74 -12.96
C LEU A 20 18.09 -3.36 -13.00
N ILE A 21 17.67 -2.41 -12.17
CA ILE A 21 18.23 -1.05 -12.19
C ILE A 21 19.17 -0.88 -10.98
N ASN A 22 20.43 -0.55 -11.25
CA ASN A 22 21.34 -0.03 -10.21
C ASN A 22 20.99 1.44 -9.98
N ASP A 23 20.54 1.76 -8.77
CA ASP A 23 20.00 3.04 -8.35
C ASP A 23 21.03 3.97 -7.71
N GLU A 24 22.29 3.54 -7.56
CA GLU A 24 23.37 4.34 -6.95
C GLU A 24 23.59 5.69 -7.66
N TYR A 25 23.67 5.68 -9.00
CA TYR A 25 23.84 6.92 -9.77
C TYR A 25 22.65 7.88 -9.59
N LEU A 26 21.44 7.34 -9.51
CA LEU A 26 20.23 8.13 -9.29
C LEU A 26 20.22 8.71 -7.87
N ALA A 27 20.59 7.93 -6.87
CA ALA A 27 20.72 8.37 -5.49
C ALA A 27 21.74 9.52 -5.36
N GLU A 28 22.91 9.41 -5.99
CA GLU A 28 23.90 10.49 -6.02
C GLU A 28 23.32 11.78 -6.62
N LYS A 29 22.62 11.68 -7.76
CA LYS A 29 21.99 12.85 -8.36
C LYS A 29 20.88 13.44 -7.49
N ILE A 30 20.07 12.62 -6.84
CA ILE A 30 19.03 13.09 -5.92
C ILE A 30 19.67 13.82 -4.74
N ILE A 31 20.69 13.24 -4.10
CA ILE A 31 21.40 13.86 -2.97
C ILE A 31 22.06 15.18 -3.38
N GLU A 32 22.75 15.25 -4.53
CA GLU A 32 23.32 16.50 -5.06
C GLU A 32 22.29 17.65 -5.13
N HIS A 33 21.03 17.32 -5.46
CA HIS A 33 19.95 18.31 -5.54
C HIS A 33 19.41 18.72 -4.17
N ILE A 34 19.21 17.76 -3.25
CA ILE A 34 18.50 18.02 -1.99
C ILE A 34 19.43 18.36 -0.81
N GLN A 35 20.73 18.09 -0.91
CA GLN A 35 21.68 18.18 0.22
C GLN A 35 21.72 19.55 0.90
N LYS A 36 21.47 20.64 0.15
CA LYS A 36 21.42 22.00 0.70
C LYS A 36 20.22 22.26 1.60
N ASP A 37 19.14 21.49 1.42
CA ASP A 37 17.90 21.62 2.16
C ASP A 37 17.85 20.67 3.39
N ILE A 38 18.78 19.70 3.45
CA ILE A 38 18.91 18.77 4.57
C ILE A 38 19.22 19.54 5.86
N THR A 39 18.34 19.40 6.85
CA THR A 39 18.44 20.09 8.14
C THR A 39 19.55 19.50 9.01
N ASP A 40 20.07 20.25 9.99
CA ASP A 40 21.13 19.73 10.88
C ASP A 40 20.66 18.52 11.71
N GLU A 41 19.37 18.45 12.05
CA GLU A 41 18.77 17.27 12.68
C GLU A 41 18.82 16.06 11.74
N GLU A 42 18.49 16.23 10.46
CA GLU A 42 18.61 15.17 9.47
C GLU A 42 20.04 14.70 9.27
N LYS A 43 21.00 15.63 9.16
CA LYS A 43 22.43 15.28 9.02
C LYS A 43 22.88 14.39 10.16
N LEU A 44 22.52 14.74 11.40
CA LEU A 44 22.81 13.92 12.57
C LEU A 44 22.21 12.52 12.44
N GLN A 45 20.99 12.41 11.91
CA GLN A 45 20.36 11.11 11.71
C GLN A 45 20.98 10.31 10.58
N PHE A 46 21.35 10.93 9.45
CA PHE A 46 22.16 10.28 8.42
C PHE A 46 23.43 9.67 9.02
N GLU A 47 24.19 10.45 9.80
CA GLU A 47 25.39 9.97 10.47
C GLU A 47 25.09 8.86 11.49
N ASN A 48 23.98 8.92 12.23
CA ASN A 48 23.58 7.86 13.16
C ASN A 48 23.28 6.54 12.44
N VAL A 49 22.56 6.58 11.31
CA VAL A 49 22.27 5.38 10.50
C VAL A 49 23.57 4.77 9.98
N LEU A 50 24.45 5.60 9.40
CA LEU A 50 25.73 5.17 8.84
C LEU A 50 26.67 4.60 9.92
N ASN A 51 26.77 5.25 11.08
CA ASN A 51 27.66 4.85 12.16
C ASN A 51 27.23 3.53 12.84
N ASN A 52 25.93 3.32 12.98
CA ASN A 52 25.40 2.15 13.69
C ASN A 52 25.24 0.91 12.79
N GLN A 53 25.55 1.03 11.50
CA GLN A 53 25.38 -0.03 10.49
C GLN A 53 24.03 -0.74 10.68
N TRP A 54 22.95 0.04 10.71
CA TRP A 54 21.65 -0.42 11.18
C TRP A 54 21.24 -1.71 10.47
N ASP A 55 21.31 -2.83 11.21
CA ASP A 55 21.15 -4.22 10.71
C ASP A 55 19.70 -4.55 10.29
N THR A 56 18.82 -3.55 10.30
CA THR A 56 17.43 -3.67 9.90
C THR A 56 17.05 -2.40 9.15
N GLU A 57 16.83 -2.54 7.85
CA GLU A 57 16.49 -1.49 6.87
C GLU A 57 15.11 -0.82 7.10
N LEU A 58 14.56 -0.96 8.30
CA LEU A 58 13.20 -0.62 8.65
C LEU A 58 13.17 0.49 9.70
N PHE A 59 12.67 1.64 9.29
CA PHE A 59 12.51 2.83 10.12
C PHE A 59 11.11 2.86 10.73
N THR A 60 10.99 3.21 12.01
CA THR A 60 9.69 3.46 12.63
C THR A 60 9.16 4.85 12.27
N LEU A 61 7.88 5.12 12.58
CA LEU A 61 7.31 6.47 12.47
C LEU A 61 8.11 7.52 13.28
N SER A 62 8.73 7.11 14.40
CA SER A 62 9.55 8.03 15.18
C SER A 62 10.84 8.39 14.44
N ASP A 63 11.46 7.41 13.79
CA ASP A 63 12.74 7.58 13.11
C ASP A 63 12.57 8.44 11.84
N ILE A 64 11.48 8.26 11.09
CA ILE A 64 11.25 9.03 9.86
C ILE A 64 10.83 10.48 10.11
N LYS A 65 10.42 10.86 11.33
CA LYS A 65 10.01 12.24 11.63
C LYS A 65 11.14 13.23 11.49
N SER A 66 12.37 12.81 11.78
CA SER A 66 13.55 13.64 11.60
C SER A 66 13.92 13.80 10.12
N PHE A 67 13.58 12.84 9.24
CA PHE A 67 13.89 12.88 7.80
C PHE A 67 12.91 13.72 6.97
N LYS A 68 12.78 15.00 7.29
CA LYS A 68 11.89 15.95 6.62
C LYS A 68 12.15 16.10 5.11
N THR A 69 13.38 16.36 4.69
CA THR A 69 13.77 16.57 3.30
C THR A 69 13.54 15.31 2.47
N LEU A 70 13.85 14.13 3.00
CA LEU A 70 13.55 12.87 2.32
C LEU A 70 12.04 12.67 2.17
N LYS A 71 11.27 12.99 3.21
CA LYS A 71 9.81 12.91 3.18
C LYS A 71 9.19 13.86 2.15
N ASP A 72 9.61 15.12 2.14
CA ASP A 72 9.10 16.16 1.24
C ASP A 72 9.40 15.81 -0.25
N ASN A 73 10.40 14.96 -0.49
CA ASN A 73 10.79 14.46 -1.81
C ASN A 73 10.29 13.04 -2.12
N ASN A 74 9.38 12.45 -1.33
CA ASN A 74 8.84 11.10 -1.56
C ASN A 74 9.92 9.99 -1.63
N LEU A 75 10.97 10.10 -0.82
CA LEU A 75 12.07 9.12 -0.70
C LEU A 75 11.94 8.20 0.52
N ILE A 76 10.80 8.29 1.22
CA ILE A 76 10.44 7.45 2.36
C ILE A 76 9.19 6.66 1.97
N HIS A 77 9.28 5.34 2.01
CA HIS A 77 8.22 4.46 1.56
C HIS A 77 7.58 3.72 2.73
N LYS A 78 6.27 3.83 2.90
CA LYS A 78 5.55 3.01 3.87
C LYS A 78 5.53 1.56 3.39
N ILE A 79 5.92 0.62 4.24
CA ILE A 79 5.90 -0.82 3.94
C ILE A 79 5.00 -1.61 4.90
N SER A 80 4.63 -1.00 6.03
CA SER A 80 3.60 -1.49 6.94
C SER A 80 3.10 -0.33 7.82
N ASP A 81 2.15 -0.58 8.72
CA ASP A 81 1.69 0.44 9.68
C ASP A 81 2.78 0.94 10.63
N TYR A 82 3.81 0.14 10.87
CA TYR A 82 4.84 0.45 11.86
C TYR A 82 6.17 0.80 11.24
N TYR A 83 6.39 0.40 9.99
CA TYR A 83 7.70 0.45 9.35
C TYR A 83 7.66 1.17 8.00
N TYR A 84 8.75 1.89 7.77
CA TYR A 84 9.07 2.63 6.58
C TYR A 84 10.43 2.17 6.06
N PHE A 85 10.60 2.29 4.75
CA PHE A 85 11.81 1.95 4.04
C PHE A 85 12.43 3.23 3.45
N ILE A 86 13.74 3.36 3.60
CA ILE A 86 14.58 4.38 2.95
C ILE A 86 15.74 3.61 2.33
N SER A 87 15.99 3.81 1.05
CA SER A 87 17.01 3.02 0.34
C SER A 87 18.41 3.26 0.91
N PRO A 88 19.20 2.19 1.18
CA PRO A 88 20.60 2.30 1.58
C PRO A 88 21.45 3.16 0.62
N THR A 89 21.12 3.17 -0.67
CA THR A 89 21.84 3.95 -1.69
C THR A 89 21.77 5.46 -1.44
N LEU A 90 20.70 5.97 -0.81
CA LEU A 90 20.60 7.38 -0.44
C LEU A 90 21.57 7.75 0.69
N PHE A 91 21.72 6.87 1.69
CA PHE A 91 22.67 7.07 2.78
C PHE A 91 24.12 6.97 2.28
N ASN A 92 24.41 6.01 1.41
CA ASN A 92 25.74 5.83 0.82
C ASN A 92 26.09 7.03 -0.08
N ALA A 93 25.14 7.53 -0.88
CA ALA A 93 25.31 8.75 -1.67
C ALA A 93 25.60 9.96 -0.77
N TYR A 94 24.87 10.14 0.33
CA TYR A 94 25.14 11.21 1.30
C TYR A 94 26.53 11.07 1.95
N ASN A 95 26.90 9.87 2.39
CA ASN A 95 28.21 9.59 2.95
C ASN A 95 29.34 9.97 1.99
N LYS A 96 29.20 9.61 0.71
CA LYS A 96 30.18 9.93 -0.34
C LYS A 96 30.26 11.44 -0.61
N LEU A 97 29.14 12.11 -0.81
CA LEU A 97 29.08 13.49 -1.28
C LEU A 97 29.35 14.52 -0.17
N GLU A 98 28.77 14.32 1.01
CA GLU A 98 28.78 15.32 2.08
C GLU A 98 29.76 14.98 3.21
N LEU A 99 30.02 13.68 3.43
CA LEU A 99 30.88 13.21 4.52
C LEU A 99 32.26 12.73 4.05
N ASN A 100 32.56 12.80 2.75
CA ASN A 100 33.80 12.32 2.14
C ASN A 100 34.10 10.84 2.47
N SER A 101 33.08 9.99 2.43
CA SER A 101 33.17 8.56 2.75
C SER A 101 33.75 8.29 4.15
N LYS A 102 33.31 9.09 5.13
CA LYS A 102 33.72 8.97 6.54
C LYS A 102 33.32 7.63 7.15
N TYR A 103 32.17 7.08 6.74
CA TYR A 103 31.63 5.81 7.23
C TYR A 103 31.77 4.71 6.17
N GLU A 104 31.68 3.45 6.59
CA GLU A 104 31.52 2.33 5.65
C GLU A 104 30.13 2.40 4.99
N ASP A 105 30.05 2.03 3.72
CA ASP A 105 28.78 1.99 3.01
C ASP A 105 27.85 0.93 3.60
N LEU A 106 26.57 1.28 3.74
CA LEU A 106 25.53 0.35 4.13
C LEU A 106 25.39 -0.76 3.07
N PRO A 107 25.10 -2.00 3.48
CA PRO A 107 24.86 -3.09 2.55
C PRO A 107 23.68 -2.76 1.63
N LEU A 108 23.82 -3.10 0.35
CA LEU A 108 22.73 -2.99 -0.61
C LEU A 108 21.78 -4.18 -0.47
N LEU A 109 20.50 -3.93 -0.73
CA LEU A 109 19.47 -4.98 -0.72
C LEU A 109 19.83 -6.14 -1.66
N GLY A 110 19.81 -7.34 -1.12
CA GLY A 110 19.84 -8.58 -1.88
C GLY A 110 18.56 -8.76 -2.72
N PHE A 111 18.61 -9.69 -3.66
CA PHE A 111 17.48 -9.97 -4.56
C PHE A 111 16.16 -10.26 -3.81
N TYR A 112 16.23 -11.06 -2.74
CA TYR A 112 15.05 -11.41 -1.95
C TYR A 112 14.51 -10.23 -1.13
N GLU A 113 15.38 -9.42 -0.54
CA GLU A 113 14.98 -8.22 0.22
C GLU A 113 14.30 -7.21 -0.70
N LYS A 114 14.84 -6.99 -1.92
CA LYS A 114 14.19 -6.14 -2.94
C LYS A 114 12.77 -6.60 -3.25
N ILE A 115 12.56 -7.91 -3.43
CA ILE A 115 11.21 -8.47 -3.72
C ILE A 115 10.26 -8.23 -2.53
N GLU A 116 10.71 -8.44 -1.29
CA GLU A 116 9.86 -8.25 -0.11
C GLU A 116 9.52 -6.78 0.11
N ILE A 117 10.47 -5.86 -0.06
CA ILE A 117 10.24 -4.41 0.01
C ILE A 117 9.29 -3.97 -1.11
N GLU A 118 9.53 -4.39 -2.36
CA GLU A 118 8.66 -4.10 -3.49
C GLU A 118 7.22 -4.57 -3.22
N ARG A 119 7.07 -5.81 -2.75
CA ARG A 119 5.77 -6.39 -2.40
C ARG A 119 5.08 -5.56 -1.32
N ALA A 120 5.79 -5.23 -0.25
CA ALA A 120 5.25 -4.45 0.86
C ALA A 120 4.82 -3.03 0.42
N MET A 121 5.65 -2.34 -0.37
CA MET A 121 5.33 -1.04 -0.96
C MET A 121 4.09 -1.10 -1.85
N LYS A 122 3.98 -2.12 -2.71
CA LYS A 122 2.81 -2.30 -3.59
C LYS A 122 1.53 -2.51 -2.77
N ILE A 123 1.59 -3.27 -1.67
CA ILE A 123 0.45 -3.46 -0.77
C ILE A 123 0.02 -2.13 -0.15
N GLU A 124 0.94 -1.36 0.43
CA GLU A 124 0.61 -0.07 1.07
C GLU A 124 0.10 0.97 0.06
N ASN A 125 0.74 1.09 -1.11
CA ASN A 125 0.27 2.00 -2.16
C ASN A 125 -1.15 1.70 -2.62
N LYS A 126 -1.50 0.40 -2.72
CA LYS A 126 -2.87 -0.02 -3.06
C LYS A 126 -3.83 0.21 -1.90
N ARG A 127 -3.40 0.03 -0.65
CA ARG A 127 -4.21 0.38 0.53
C ARG A 127 -4.59 1.85 0.49
N ASP A 128 -3.63 2.74 0.28
CA ASP A 128 -3.87 4.18 0.19
C ASP A 128 -4.78 4.52 -0.99
N LEU A 129 -4.53 3.95 -2.18
CA LEU A 129 -5.36 4.15 -3.37
C LEU A 129 -6.83 3.75 -3.14
N PHE A 130 -7.06 2.65 -2.43
CA PHE A 130 -8.39 2.13 -2.15
C PHE A 130 -8.96 2.57 -0.80
N ASN A 131 -8.28 3.45 -0.07
CA ASN A 131 -8.67 3.80 1.30
C ASN A 131 -10.00 4.55 1.34
N ASP A 132 -10.24 5.37 0.32
CA ASP A 132 -11.43 6.24 0.22
C ASP A 132 -12.43 5.74 -0.85
N THR A 133 -12.16 4.60 -1.49
CA THR A 133 -13.03 4.02 -2.52
C THR A 133 -14.37 3.60 -1.92
N THR A 134 -15.47 4.06 -2.50
CA THR A 134 -16.84 3.69 -2.13
C THR A 134 -17.26 2.35 -2.72
N LEU A 135 -18.32 1.74 -2.18
CA LEU A 135 -18.88 0.50 -2.70
C LEU A 135 -19.28 0.62 -4.18
N ILE A 136 -19.85 1.77 -4.55
CA ILE A 136 -20.24 2.06 -5.94
C ILE A 136 -19.02 2.02 -6.85
N GLU A 137 -17.95 2.75 -6.49
CA GLU A 137 -16.71 2.80 -7.29
C GLU A 137 -16.03 1.43 -7.36
N ALA A 138 -15.99 0.69 -6.26
CA ALA A 138 -15.46 -0.67 -6.24
C ALA A 138 -16.25 -1.61 -7.17
N MET A 139 -17.56 -1.43 -7.30
CA MET A 139 -18.39 -2.25 -8.19
C MET A 139 -18.24 -1.90 -9.68
N GLU A 140 -17.60 -0.78 -10.03
CA GLU A 140 -17.36 -0.40 -11.43
C GLU A 140 -16.38 -1.33 -12.15
N ILE A 141 -15.56 -2.10 -11.44
CA ILE A 141 -14.64 -3.06 -12.06
C ILE A 141 -15.35 -4.34 -12.52
N TYR A 142 -16.59 -4.59 -12.07
CA TYR A 142 -17.31 -5.82 -12.34
C TYR A 142 -18.07 -5.76 -13.66
N GLU A 143 -18.21 -6.94 -14.28
CA GLU A 143 -19.10 -7.12 -15.41
C GLU A 143 -20.55 -7.27 -14.96
N VAL A 144 -21.49 -7.01 -15.87
CA VAL A 144 -22.94 -7.10 -15.59
C VAL A 144 -23.32 -8.46 -15.00
N GLU A 145 -22.75 -9.55 -15.50
CA GLU A 145 -23.08 -10.89 -15.00
C GLU A 145 -22.56 -11.13 -13.58
N ASP A 146 -21.38 -10.59 -13.22
CA ASP A 146 -20.86 -10.68 -11.85
C ASP A 146 -21.78 -9.92 -10.87
N LEU A 147 -22.28 -8.74 -11.26
CA LEU A 147 -23.25 -7.98 -10.47
C LEU A 147 -24.60 -8.73 -10.32
N LYS A 148 -25.04 -9.46 -11.36
CA LYS A 148 -26.22 -10.33 -11.26
C LYS A 148 -25.98 -11.54 -10.36
N VAL A 149 -24.77 -12.12 -10.36
CA VAL A 149 -24.39 -13.18 -9.41
C VAL A 149 -24.47 -12.66 -7.98
N ILE A 150 -23.94 -11.46 -7.71
CA ILE A 150 -24.08 -10.79 -6.40
C ILE A 150 -25.56 -10.68 -6.02
N CYS A 151 -26.41 -10.15 -6.90
CA CYS A 151 -27.83 -10.03 -6.60
C CYS A 151 -28.49 -11.39 -6.26
N ARG A 152 -28.13 -12.47 -6.97
CA ARG A 152 -28.62 -13.82 -6.69
C ARG A 152 -28.18 -14.35 -5.33
N ASN A 153 -26.89 -14.20 -5.02
CA ASN A 153 -26.31 -14.72 -3.78
C ASN A 153 -26.93 -14.08 -2.53
N TYR A 154 -27.27 -12.79 -2.61
CA TYR A 154 -27.82 -12.02 -1.49
C TYR A 154 -29.34 -11.81 -1.56
N GLY A 155 -30.04 -12.60 -2.40
CA GLY A 155 -31.50 -12.56 -2.50
C GLY A 155 -32.10 -11.23 -2.95
N ILE A 156 -31.32 -10.37 -3.60
CA ILE A 156 -31.76 -9.09 -4.15
C ILE A 156 -32.68 -9.38 -5.35
N ARG A 157 -33.86 -8.76 -5.39
CA ARG A 157 -34.87 -8.98 -6.45
C ARG A 157 -34.90 -7.81 -7.43
N GLY A 158 -35.44 -8.04 -8.64
CA GLY A 158 -35.65 -6.98 -9.64
C GLY A 158 -34.41 -6.60 -10.46
N PHE A 159 -33.38 -7.46 -10.49
CA PHE A 159 -32.12 -7.19 -11.19
C PHE A 159 -32.07 -7.68 -12.65
N SER A 160 -32.99 -8.56 -13.08
CA SER A 160 -32.84 -9.33 -14.33
C SER A 160 -32.65 -8.47 -15.60
N ASN A 161 -33.33 -7.32 -15.68
CA ASN A 161 -33.35 -6.44 -16.85
C ASN A 161 -32.55 -5.13 -16.64
N LYS A 162 -31.82 -5.02 -15.53
CA LYS A 162 -31.06 -3.80 -15.20
C LYS A 162 -29.73 -3.75 -15.93
N ASN A 163 -29.34 -2.54 -16.34
CA ASN A 163 -27.99 -2.26 -16.82
C ASN A 163 -26.98 -2.19 -15.66
N LYS A 164 -25.68 -2.07 -15.96
CA LYS A 164 -24.60 -2.03 -14.97
C LYS A 164 -24.84 -0.99 -13.85
N GLN A 165 -25.11 0.25 -14.22
CA GLN A 165 -25.32 1.35 -13.27
C GLN A 165 -26.55 1.13 -12.39
N GLU A 166 -27.64 0.61 -12.97
CA GLU A 166 -28.84 0.27 -12.23
C GLU A 166 -28.63 -0.91 -11.26
N LEU A 167 -27.78 -1.87 -11.63
CA LEU A 167 -27.39 -2.99 -10.77
C LEU A 167 -26.54 -2.51 -9.60
N ILE A 168 -25.51 -1.69 -9.87
CA ILE A 168 -24.65 -1.08 -8.85
C ILE A 168 -25.49 -0.30 -7.84
N SER A 169 -26.38 0.58 -8.32
CA SER A 169 -27.28 1.35 -7.46
C SER A 169 -28.22 0.45 -6.62
N LEU A 170 -28.75 -0.62 -7.23
CA LEU A 170 -29.62 -1.57 -6.53
C LEU A 170 -28.86 -2.30 -5.42
N ILE A 171 -27.66 -2.81 -5.71
CA ILE A 171 -26.81 -3.52 -4.74
C ILE A 171 -26.44 -2.58 -3.61
N ASN A 172 -25.94 -1.38 -3.92
CA ASN A 172 -25.55 -0.37 -2.94
C ASN A 172 -26.70 -0.03 -1.99
N LYS A 173 -27.90 0.23 -2.55
CA LYS A 173 -29.08 0.52 -1.74
C LYS A 173 -29.44 -0.65 -0.82
N HIS A 174 -29.45 -1.88 -1.32
CA HIS A 174 -29.78 -3.05 -0.52
C HIS A 174 -28.76 -3.30 0.59
N PHE A 175 -27.48 -3.10 0.29
CA PHE A 175 -26.38 -3.28 1.23
C PHE A 175 -26.52 -2.40 2.47
N PHE A 176 -26.78 -1.11 2.26
CA PHE A 176 -26.89 -0.14 3.37
C PHE A 176 -28.31 0.00 3.95
N ALA A 177 -29.33 -0.64 3.36
CA ALA A 177 -30.71 -0.52 3.83
C ALA A 177 -31.04 -1.42 5.03
N ASP A 178 -30.39 -2.57 5.17
CA ASP A 178 -30.58 -3.45 6.33
C ASP A 178 -29.40 -4.40 6.56
N ASP A 179 -29.37 -4.97 7.76
CA ASP A 179 -28.23 -5.75 8.26
C ASP A 179 -28.20 -7.19 7.72
N ARG A 180 -29.13 -7.60 6.85
CA ARG A 180 -29.24 -9.01 6.43
C ARG A 180 -27.98 -9.48 5.71
N ILE A 181 -27.46 -8.69 4.79
CA ILE A 181 -26.25 -9.03 4.03
C ILE A 181 -25.05 -9.17 4.97
N ILE A 182 -24.88 -8.25 5.92
CA ILE A 182 -23.83 -8.33 6.94
C ILE A 182 -24.01 -9.55 7.85
N ASN A 183 -25.23 -9.81 8.29
CA ASN A 183 -25.52 -10.96 9.14
C ASN A 183 -25.22 -12.28 8.43
N GLU A 184 -25.56 -12.41 7.13
CA GLU A 184 -25.20 -13.57 6.31
C GLU A 184 -23.69 -13.78 6.23
N ILE A 185 -22.94 -12.69 6.08
CA ILE A 185 -21.48 -12.69 6.07
C ILE A 185 -20.89 -13.14 7.41
N LEU A 186 -21.45 -12.65 8.52
CA LEU A 186 -20.98 -12.94 9.87
C LEU A 186 -21.30 -14.39 10.31
N VAL A 187 -22.14 -15.13 9.58
CA VAL A 187 -22.35 -16.58 9.81
C VAL A 187 -21.08 -17.37 9.49
N ASP A 188 -20.31 -16.95 8.48
CA ASP A 188 -19.05 -17.60 8.12
C ASP A 188 -17.93 -17.15 9.07
N SER A 189 -17.45 -18.08 9.91
CA SER A 189 -16.45 -17.77 10.94
C SER A 189 -15.14 -17.19 10.38
N ILE A 190 -14.75 -17.57 9.16
CA ILE A 190 -13.53 -17.06 8.52
C ILE A 190 -13.75 -15.62 8.08
N SER A 191 -14.84 -15.35 7.35
CA SER A 191 -15.22 -14.00 6.91
C SER A 191 -15.42 -13.05 8.10
N ALA A 192 -16.06 -13.53 9.17
CA ALA A 192 -16.25 -12.75 10.40
C ALA A 192 -14.92 -12.40 11.08
N GLN A 193 -13.99 -13.34 11.17
CA GLN A 193 -12.66 -13.10 11.75
C GLN A 193 -11.87 -12.08 10.91
N MET A 194 -11.91 -12.21 9.60
CA MET A 194 -11.26 -11.28 8.68
C MET A 194 -11.81 -9.85 8.82
N LEU A 195 -13.14 -9.70 8.87
CA LEU A 195 -13.76 -8.39 9.08
C LEU A 195 -13.37 -7.79 10.44
N LYS A 196 -13.30 -8.60 11.50
CA LYS A 196 -12.81 -8.17 12.81
C LYS A 196 -11.36 -7.69 12.74
N GLU A 197 -10.49 -8.42 12.06
CA GLU A 197 -9.09 -8.03 11.89
C GLU A 197 -8.96 -6.69 11.17
N LEU A 198 -9.75 -6.47 10.11
CA LEU A 198 -9.78 -5.19 9.40
C LEU A 198 -10.25 -4.03 10.27
N VAL A 199 -11.31 -4.24 11.05
CA VAL A 199 -11.85 -3.22 11.95
C VAL A 199 -10.86 -2.91 13.08
N ILE A 200 -10.26 -3.94 13.70
CA ILE A 200 -9.30 -3.80 14.80
C ILE A 200 -8.00 -3.13 14.33
N ALA A 201 -7.47 -3.54 13.18
CA ALA A 201 -6.25 -2.94 12.63
C ALA A 201 -6.51 -1.54 12.02
N GLU A 202 -7.77 -1.11 11.96
CA GLU A 202 -8.20 0.09 11.26
C GLU A 202 -7.72 0.14 9.80
N ARG A 203 -7.56 -1.01 9.14
CA ARG A 203 -7.12 -1.15 7.74
C ARG A 203 -8.29 -1.37 6.79
N ASN A 204 -8.07 -1.13 5.50
CA ASN A 204 -9.02 -1.44 4.43
C ASN A 204 -8.67 -2.72 3.66
N SER A 205 -7.58 -3.43 3.99
CA SER A 205 -7.17 -4.63 3.25
C SER A 205 -6.53 -5.75 4.07
N ILE A 206 -6.67 -6.98 3.56
CA ILE A 206 -6.07 -8.22 4.09
C ILE A 206 -5.22 -8.86 2.99
N VAL A 207 -4.05 -9.36 3.37
CA VAL A 207 -3.09 -10.04 2.48
C VAL A 207 -3.16 -11.56 2.66
N ASP A 208 -2.67 -12.30 1.67
CA ASP A 208 -2.50 -13.77 1.71
C ASP A 208 -3.78 -14.57 1.99
N VAL A 209 -4.89 -14.11 1.40
CA VAL A 209 -6.21 -14.72 1.55
C VAL A 209 -6.34 -15.94 0.63
N GLY A 210 -5.63 -17.01 0.98
CA GLY A 210 -5.63 -18.27 0.26
C GLY A 210 -7.03 -18.87 0.17
N GLY A 211 -7.50 -19.16 -1.05
CA GLY A 211 -8.73 -19.92 -1.28
C GLY A 211 -10.03 -19.12 -1.14
N PHE A 212 -9.98 -17.79 -1.04
CA PHE A 212 -11.20 -16.98 -1.02
C PHE A 212 -11.90 -17.06 -2.38
N ARG A 213 -13.15 -17.56 -2.39
CA ARG A 213 -13.94 -17.65 -3.62
C ARG A 213 -14.59 -16.30 -3.91
N ARG A 214 -14.57 -15.86 -5.17
CA ARG A 214 -15.45 -14.78 -5.65
C ARG A 214 -16.88 -15.09 -5.20
N GLY A 215 -17.44 -14.28 -4.32
CA GLY A 215 -18.84 -14.40 -3.86
C GLY A 215 -19.07 -14.43 -2.35
N SER A 216 -18.07 -14.75 -1.51
CA SER A 216 -18.25 -14.77 -0.05
C SER A 216 -18.48 -13.38 0.54
N LEU A 217 -17.97 -12.34 -0.14
CA LEU A 217 -18.23 -10.93 0.16
C LEU A 217 -18.43 -10.21 -1.18
N PRO A 218 -19.58 -9.55 -1.40
CA PRO A 218 -19.93 -8.95 -2.70
C PRO A 218 -19.20 -7.64 -2.99
N PHE A 219 -18.53 -7.09 -1.98
CA PHE A 219 -17.93 -5.77 -1.98
C PHE A 219 -16.40 -5.83 -1.88
N ILE A 220 -15.80 -7.00 -2.09
CA ILE A 220 -14.35 -7.17 -2.02
C ILE A 220 -13.72 -7.00 -3.40
N MET A 221 -12.83 -6.03 -3.52
CA MET A 221 -11.89 -5.99 -4.64
C MET A 221 -10.77 -6.98 -4.36
N ILE A 222 -10.53 -7.91 -5.28
CA ILE A 222 -9.40 -8.85 -5.20
C ILE A 222 -8.36 -8.43 -6.22
N ASP A 223 -7.19 -8.03 -5.75
CA ASP A 223 -6.02 -7.83 -6.63
C ASP A 223 -5.28 -9.15 -6.76
N TYR A 224 -5.30 -9.71 -7.98
CA TYR A 224 -4.51 -10.89 -8.36
C TYR A 224 -3.36 -10.40 -9.25
N ALA A 225 -2.26 -9.94 -8.67
CA ALA A 225 -1.03 -9.76 -9.42
C ALA A 225 -0.18 -11.04 -9.37
N TYR A 226 0.45 -11.38 -10.50
CA TYR A 226 1.45 -12.43 -10.57
C TYR A 226 2.54 -12.13 -9.52
N HIS A 227 2.86 -13.10 -8.67
CA HIS A 227 3.84 -13.01 -7.57
C HIS A 227 3.48 -12.11 -6.38
N THR A 228 2.31 -11.47 -6.35
CA THR A 228 1.78 -10.82 -5.14
C THR A 228 0.77 -11.73 -4.43
N PRO A 229 0.64 -11.63 -3.09
CA PRO A 229 -0.49 -12.23 -2.37
C PRO A 229 -1.80 -11.84 -3.04
N SER A 230 -2.83 -12.68 -2.96
CA SER A 230 -4.18 -12.18 -3.16
C SER A 230 -4.47 -11.16 -2.06
N ILE A 231 -4.74 -9.92 -2.45
CA ILE A 231 -5.10 -8.86 -1.51
C ILE A 231 -6.58 -8.58 -1.66
N ILE A 232 -7.26 -8.57 -0.54
CA ILE A 232 -8.68 -8.24 -0.43
C ILE A 232 -8.78 -6.81 0.10
N TYR A 233 -9.57 -5.97 -0.58
CA TYR A 233 -9.88 -4.62 -0.13
C TYR A 233 -11.37 -4.47 0.18
N ILE A 234 -11.68 -3.70 1.22
CA ILE A 234 -13.05 -3.32 1.58
C ILE A 234 -13.23 -1.81 1.35
N PRO A 235 -14.29 -1.40 0.64
CA PRO A 235 -14.64 -0.01 0.45
C PRO A 235 -14.81 0.78 1.76
N ALA A 236 -14.51 2.07 1.73
CA ALA A 236 -14.51 2.94 2.89
C ALA A 236 -15.87 3.03 3.59
N ASP A 237 -16.94 3.20 2.81
CA ASP A 237 -18.32 3.25 3.27
C ASP A 237 -18.80 1.90 3.83
N VAL A 238 -18.36 0.80 3.24
CA VAL A 238 -18.59 -0.55 3.78
C VAL A 238 -17.87 -0.75 5.11
N LYS A 239 -16.58 -0.38 5.20
CA LYS A 239 -15.80 -0.45 6.45
C LYS A 239 -16.47 0.34 7.55
N HIS A 240 -16.94 1.56 7.26
CA HIS A 240 -17.67 2.39 8.21
C HIS A 240 -18.97 1.72 8.68
N PHE A 241 -19.78 1.22 7.74
CA PHE A 241 -21.05 0.55 8.06
C PHE A 241 -20.88 -0.72 8.88
N ILE A 242 -19.80 -1.48 8.65
CA ILE A 242 -19.50 -2.72 9.36
C ILE A 242 -18.94 -2.45 10.76
N LYS A 243 -18.18 -1.35 10.95
CA LYS A 243 -17.57 -0.98 12.26
C LYS A 243 -18.62 -0.84 13.37
N ASP A 244 -19.84 -0.42 13.03
CA ASP A 244 -20.93 -0.27 14.00
C ASP A 244 -21.66 -1.59 14.33
N LYS A 245 -21.29 -2.70 13.67
CA LYS A 245 -22.00 -3.98 13.70
C LYS A 245 -21.16 -5.16 14.19
N ILE A 246 -19.85 -4.98 14.34
CA ILE A 246 -18.88 -5.98 14.79
C ILE A 246 -18.27 -5.53 16.11
#